data_AF-F6MHT7-F1
#
_entry.id   AF-F6MHT7-F1
#
_cell.length_a   1.000
_cell.length_b   1.000
_cell.length_c   1.000
_cell.angle_alpha   90.00
_cell.angle_beta   90.00
_cell.angle_gamma   90.00
#
_symmetry.space_group_name_H-M   'P 1'
#
loop_
_entity.id
_entity.type
_entity.pdbx_description
1 polymer ?
#
loop_
_entity_poly.entity_id
_entity_poly.type
_entity_poly.pdbx_seq_one_letter_code
_entity_poly.pdbx_strand_id
1 'polypeptide(L)'
;MIEYFMNKKKIYKSYIKFYEAESVNLDYMDDIFNEKEWNYLNLQNGKRTIEAKKSLYFGKKAIMEFLDIGLDEIKNVSLLKGVFGQPIIVNNLFLLMNMNMGISIAHTDKTFGILIFDQLHPMGIDIETKTKTDSEFLETYLTKSEKKMIKDSEGLLSNEIFFSAKESLSKILKTGLTSPLEIYEISKAEMDHDNISLFYKNFSQYKSAVVLVNDEIRSITIPINSMKIIKGEYQWN
;
A
#
# COMPACT_ATOMS: atom_id res chain seq x y z
N MET A 1 11.19 5.49 2.73
CA MET A 1 12.52 5.06 2.26
C MET A 1 12.41 4.67 0.80
N ILE A 2 13.38 5.08 -0.02
CA ILE A 2 13.49 4.62 -1.42
C ILE A 2 14.03 3.19 -1.40
N GLU A 3 13.37 2.30 -2.14
CA GLU A 3 13.77 0.92 -2.29
C GLU A 3 13.93 0.58 -3.78
N TYR A 4 14.73 -0.45 -4.05
CA TYR A 4 14.98 -0.94 -5.41
C TYR A 4 14.70 -2.43 -5.46
N PHE A 5 13.98 -2.85 -6.50
CA PHE A 5 13.64 -4.25 -6.74
C PHE A 5 14.14 -4.68 -8.10
N MET A 6 14.82 -5.82 -8.18
CA MET A 6 15.14 -6.46 -9.46
C MET A 6 14.15 -7.56 -9.78
N ASN A 7 13.66 -7.56 -11.02
CA ASN A 7 12.84 -8.62 -11.59
C ASN A 7 13.15 -8.73 -13.09
N LYS A 8 13.43 -9.94 -13.59
CA LYS A 8 13.82 -10.20 -15.01
C LYS A 8 14.92 -9.26 -15.52
N LYS A 9 15.96 -9.00 -14.71
CA LYS A 9 17.10 -8.11 -15.02
C LYS A 9 16.75 -6.62 -15.20
N LYS A 10 15.53 -6.20 -14.84
CA LYS A 10 15.15 -4.79 -14.75
C LYS A 10 15.09 -4.37 -13.30
N ILE A 11 15.50 -3.12 -13.04
CA ILE A 11 15.46 -2.50 -11.71
C ILE A 11 14.26 -1.56 -11.67
N TYR A 12 13.46 -1.70 -10.62
CA TYR A 12 12.29 -0.90 -10.35
C TYR A 12 12.50 -0.12 -9.07
N LYS A 13 12.30 1.20 -9.13
CA LYS A 13 12.38 2.09 -7.98
C LYS A 13 11.01 2.16 -7.32
N SER A 14 10.96 2.01 -6.01
CA SER A 14 9.76 2.24 -5.21
C SER A 14 10.06 3.12 -4.00
N TYR A 15 9.01 3.60 -3.36
CA TYR A 15 9.10 4.40 -2.15
C TYR A 15 8.00 4.03 -1.20
N ILE A 16 8.38 3.63 0.02
CA ILE A 16 7.43 3.34 1.09
C ILE A 16 7.64 4.26 2.26
N LYS A 17 6.58 4.88 2.77
CA LYS A 17 6.64 5.66 4.00
C LYS A 17 5.36 5.51 4.81
N PHE A 18 5.56 5.41 6.12
CA PHE A 18 4.50 5.40 7.11
C PHE A 18 4.56 6.74 7.85
N TYR A 19 3.45 7.47 7.85
CA TYR A 19 3.30 8.74 8.54
C TYR A 19 2.36 8.58 9.72
N GLU A 20 2.67 9.19 10.85
CA GLU A 20 1.74 9.28 11.97
C GLU A 20 0.59 10.23 11.61
N ALA A 21 -0.65 9.81 11.83
CA ALA A 21 -1.86 10.55 11.48
C ALA A 21 -1.95 11.92 12.16
N GLU A 22 -1.32 12.08 13.32
CA GLU A 22 -1.28 13.32 14.11
C GLU A 22 -0.10 14.23 13.74
N SER A 23 0.87 13.76 12.95
CA SER A 23 2.04 14.55 12.55
C SER A 23 1.72 15.70 11.58
N VAL A 24 0.49 15.80 11.10
CA VAL A 24 0.08 16.83 10.15
C VAL A 24 -0.37 18.09 10.88
N ASN A 25 0.21 19.23 10.51
CA ASN A 25 -0.39 20.52 10.85
C ASN A 25 -1.52 20.80 9.85
N LEU A 26 -2.77 20.79 10.35
CA LEU A 26 -3.96 21.00 9.53
C LEU A 26 -4.01 22.40 8.90
N ASP A 27 -3.36 23.39 9.50
CA ASP A 27 -3.40 24.79 9.02
C ASP A 27 -2.67 24.99 7.69
N TYR A 28 -1.68 24.13 7.40
CA TYR A 28 -0.87 24.20 6.16
C TYR A 28 -1.12 23.01 5.22
N MET A 29 -1.99 22.09 5.61
CA MET A 29 -2.28 20.89 4.83
C MET A 29 -2.86 21.24 3.46
N ASP A 30 -3.62 22.32 3.41
CA ASP A 30 -4.38 22.74 2.25
C ASP A 30 -3.49 23.37 1.14
N ASP A 31 -2.28 23.83 1.48
CA ASP A 31 -1.34 24.51 0.57
C ASP A 31 -0.83 23.62 -0.56
N ILE A 32 -0.88 22.30 -0.37
CA ILE A 32 -0.39 21.31 -1.36
C ILE A 32 -1.45 20.96 -2.42
N PHE A 33 -2.72 21.26 -2.16
CA PHE A 33 -3.84 20.84 -3.02
C PHE A 33 -4.06 21.81 -4.18
N ASN A 34 -4.37 21.25 -5.35
CA ASN A 34 -4.85 21.99 -6.51
C ASN A 34 -6.38 21.95 -6.61
N GLU A 35 -6.91 22.67 -7.59
CA GLU A 35 -8.35 22.78 -7.84
C GLU A 35 -9.04 21.42 -8.02
N LYS A 36 -8.40 20.45 -8.67
CA LYS A 36 -9.02 19.13 -8.91
C LYS A 36 -9.21 18.35 -7.62
N GLU A 37 -8.23 18.43 -6.71
CA GLU A 37 -8.31 17.79 -5.40
C GLU A 37 -9.34 18.49 -4.51
N TRP A 38 -9.41 19.84 -4.57
CA TRP A 38 -10.44 20.60 -3.88
C TRP A 38 -11.85 20.26 -4.36
N ASN A 39 -12.06 20.15 -5.66
CA ASN A 39 -13.34 19.73 -6.23
C ASN A 39 -13.73 18.34 -5.71
N TYR A 40 -12.79 17.40 -5.61
CA TYR A 40 -13.04 16.09 -5.02
C TYR A 40 -13.36 16.16 -3.51
N LEU A 41 -12.62 16.97 -2.74
CA LEU A 41 -12.81 17.12 -1.30
C LEU A 41 -14.14 17.78 -0.93
N ASN A 42 -14.58 18.75 -1.73
CA ASN A 42 -15.84 19.47 -1.52
C ASN A 42 -17.08 18.58 -1.75
N LEU A 43 -16.92 17.43 -2.42
CA LEU A 43 -17.97 16.44 -2.57
C LEU A 43 -18.08 15.50 -1.35
N GLN A 44 -17.14 15.55 -0.42
CA GLN A 44 -17.12 14.73 0.80
C GLN A 44 -17.75 15.49 1.98
N ASN A 45 -18.55 14.80 2.79
CA ASN A 45 -19.21 15.37 3.97
C ASN A 45 -18.68 14.80 5.29
N GLY A 46 -18.50 15.67 6.30
CA GLY A 46 -18.24 15.28 7.69
C GLY A 46 -16.86 14.66 7.94
N LYS A 47 -16.79 13.62 8.79
CA LYS A 47 -15.54 12.95 9.18
C LYS A 47 -14.76 12.38 7.99
N ARG A 48 -15.46 11.94 6.94
CA ARG A 48 -14.85 11.42 5.70
C ARG A 48 -14.01 12.47 4.98
N THR A 49 -14.30 13.75 5.18
CA THR A 49 -13.53 14.85 4.57
C THR A 49 -12.13 14.96 5.19
N ILE A 50 -11.98 14.78 6.52
CA ILE A 50 -10.68 14.90 7.20
C ILE A 50 -9.75 13.74 6.82
N GLU A 51 -10.24 12.50 6.83
CA GLU A 51 -9.45 11.32 6.43
C GLU A 51 -9.06 11.38 4.95
N ALA A 52 -9.99 11.81 4.08
CA ALA A 52 -9.70 12.03 2.68
C ALA A 52 -8.63 13.12 2.49
N LYS A 53 -8.72 14.23 3.24
CA LYS A 53 -7.71 15.29 3.23
C LYS A 53 -6.34 14.77 3.67
N LYS A 54 -6.26 14.06 4.79
CA LYS A 54 -4.99 13.46 5.29
C LYS A 54 -4.40 12.48 4.28
N SER A 55 -5.23 11.63 3.68
CA SER A 55 -4.81 10.68 2.63
C SER A 55 -4.20 11.40 1.43
N LEU A 56 -4.84 12.46 0.94
CA LEU A 56 -4.32 13.26 -0.16
C LEU A 56 -3.02 13.96 0.22
N TYR A 57 -2.98 14.57 1.41
CA TYR A 57 -1.79 15.27 1.89
C TYR A 57 -0.59 14.34 1.98
N PHE A 58 -0.71 13.20 2.67
CA PHE A 58 0.40 12.26 2.81
C PHE A 58 0.78 11.62 1.47
N GLY A 59 -0.19 11.37 0.60
CA GLY A 59 0.07 10.95 -0.78
C GLY A 59 0.93 11.95 -1.55
N LYS A 60 0.55 13.24 -1.56
CA LYS A 60 1.32 14.29 -2.24
C LYS A 60 2.66 14.55 -1.57
N LYS A 61 2.74 14.53 -0.24
CA LYS A 61 3.99 14.63 0.50
C LYS A 61 4.96 13.51 0.14
N ALA A 62 4.48 12.26 0.04
CA ALA A 62 5.31 11.15 -0.41
C ALA A 62 5.78 11.32 -1.86
N ILE A 63 4.94 11.87 -2.74
CA ILE A 63 5.32 12.19 -4.13
C ILE A 63 6.42 13.26 -4.15
N MET A 64 6.29 14.32 -3.35
CA MET A 64 7.33 15.35 -3.21
C MET A 64 8.65 14.75 -2.78
N GLU A 65 8.65 13.92 -1.73
CA GLU A 65 9.85 13.27 -1.20
C GLU A 65 10.45 12.24 -2.19
N PHE A 66 9.61 11.56 -2.98
CA PHE A 66 10.07 10.58 -3.96
C PHE A 66 10.74 11.21 -5.18
N LEU A 67 10.21 12.35 -5.62
CA LEU A 67 10.66 13.09 -6.79
C LEU A 67 11.65 14.20 -6.47
N ASP A 68 11.82 14.54 -5.19
CA ASP A 68 12.63 15.67 -4.72
C ASP A 68 12.16 17.02 -5.32
N ILE A 69 10.86 17.31 -5.16
CA ILE A 69 10.21 18.52 -5.70
C ILE A 69 9.54 19.38 -4.62
N GLY A 70 9.35 20.67 -4.92
CA GLY A 70 8.77 21.66 -4.03
C GLY A 70 7.24 21.81 -4.13
N LEU A 71 6.71 22.79 -3.40
CA LEU A 71 5.27 23.08 -3.31
C LEU A 71 4.69 23.61 -4.63
N ASP A 72 5.49 24.31 -5.43
CA ASP A 72 5.02 24.87 -6.71
C ASP A 72 4.86 23.77 -7.76
N GLU A 73 5.79 22.82 -7.81
CA GLU A 73 5.72 21.69 -8.74
C GLU A 73 4.62 20.70 -8.36
N ILE A 74 4.50 20.35 -7.07
CA ILE A 74 3.52 19.34 -6.61
C ILE A 74 2.07 19.77 -6.86
N LYS A 75 1.78 21.08 -6.92
CA LYS A 75 0.45 21.59 -7.30
C LYS A 75 0.06 21.18 -8.72
N ASN A 76 1.03 20.92 -9.60
CA ASN A 76 0.80 20.42 -10.96
C ASN A 76 0.60 18.90 -11.04
N VAL A 77 0.73 18.20 -9.91
CA VAL A 77 0.38 16.78 -9.77
C VAL A 77 -0.96 16.70 -9.05
N SER A 78 -1.91 15.99 -9.64
CA SER A 78 -3.20 15.69 -9.02
C SER A 78 -3.25 14.25 -8.54
N LEU A 79 -3.69 14.03 -7.31
CA LEU A 79 -4.02 12.71 -6.77
C LEU A 79 -5.54 12.55 -6.75
N LEU A 80 -6.07 11.76 -7.69
CA LEU A 80 -7.52 11.61 -7.90
C LEU A 80 -7.98 10.18 -7.61
N LYS A 81 -9.29 9.97 -7.54
CA LYS A 81 -9.88 8.62 -7.47
C LYS A 81 -10.22 8.09 -8.86
N GLY A 82 -9.77 6.86 -9.14
CA GLY A 82 -10.24 6.09 -10.28
C GLY A 82 -11.68 5.60 -10.09
N VAL A 83 -12.23 4.98 -11.13
CA VAL A 83 -13.63 4.48 -11.14
C VAL A 83 -13.92 3.47 -10.03
N PHE A 84 -12.91 2.69 -9.60
CA PHE A 84 -13.03 1.74 -8.49
C PHE A 84 -12.55 2.33 -7.15
N GLY A 85 -12.38 3.66 -7.07
CA GLY A 85 -11.97 4.37 -5.86
C GLY A 85 -10.46 4.32 -5.56
N GLN A 86 -9.67 3.60 -6.35
CA GLN A 86 -8.21 3.53 -6.20
C GLN A 86 -7.55 4.89 -6.49
N PRO A 87 -6.47 5.27 -5.78
CA PRO A 87 -5.78 6.51 -6.03
C PRO A 87 -5.01 6.45 -7.37
N ILE A 88 -5.07 7.54 -8.14
CA ILE A 88 -4.41 7.70 -9.43
C ILE A 88 -3.61 8.99 -9.42
N ILE A 89 -2.32 8.89 -9.72
CA ILE A 89 -1.46 10.05 -9.99
C ILE A 89 -1.76 10.52 -11.41
N VAL A 90 -2.29 11.73 -11.53
CA VAL A 90 -2.47 12.43 -12.81
C VAL A 90 -1.49 13.59 -12.82
N ASN A 91 -0.48 13.50 -13.67
CA ASN A 91 0.52 14.56 -13.81
C ASN A 91 0.42 15.22 -15.19
N ASN A 92 0.66 16.52 -15.21
CA ASN A 92 0.86 17.30 -16.44
C ASN A 92 2.32 17.76 -16.58
N LEU A 93 3.21 17.29 -15.71
CA LEU A 93 4.61 17.69 -15.71
C LEU A 93 5.36 16.92 -16.80
N PHE A 94 5.96 17.64 -17.75
CA PHE A 94 6.77 17.04 -18.82
C PHE A 94 7.86 16.10 -18.29
N LEU A 95 8.50 16.47 -17.16
CA LEU A 95 9.50 15.64 -16.47
C LEU A 95 8.95 14.28 -15.98
N LEU A 96 7.63 14.18 -15.77
CA LEU A 96 6.96 12.99 -15.27
C LEU A 96 6.21 12.20 -16.36
N MET A 97 6.15 12.69 -17.61
CA MET A 97 5.45 12.02 -18.71
C MET A 97 6.01 10.64 -19.03
N ASN A 98 7.30 10.40 -18.73
CA ASN A 98 7.95 9.10 -18.96
C ASN A 98 7.95 8.19 -17.72
N MET A 99 7.40 8.64 -16.58
CA MET A 99 7.35 7.83 -15.37
C MET A 99 6.00 7.14 -15.24
N ASN A 100 6.00 5.81 -15.31
CA ASN A 100 4.81 5.00 -15.06
C ASN A 100 4.55 4.88 -13.56
N MET A 101 4.30 5.98 -12.84
CA MET A 101 4.12 5.91 -11.38
C MET A 101 2.74 5.38 -11.01
N GLY A 102 2.70 4.42 -10.11
CA GLY A 102 1.55 3.99 -9.36
C GLY A 102 1.66 4.42 -7.89
N ILE A 103 0.52 4.51 -7.22
CA ILE A 103 0.46 4.78 -5.79
C ILE A 103 -0.55 3.83 -5.16
N SER A 104 -0.22 3.32 -3.98
CA SER A 104 -1.10 2.55 -3.10
C SER A 104 -1.10 3.21 -1.74
N ILE A 105 -2.27 3.37 -1.16
CA ILE A 105 -2.48 4.07 0.11
C ILE A 105 -3.22 3.12 1.04
N ALA A 106 -2.76 3.06 2.28
CA ALA A 106 -3.41 2.36 3.38
C ALA A 106 -3.39 3.26 4.61
N HIS A 107 -4.38 3.15 5.47
CA HIS A 107 -4.35 3.89 6.72
C HIS A 107 -5.13 3.18 7.82
N THR A 108 -4.67 3.38 9.04
CA THR A 108 -5.43 3.18 10.27
C THR A 108 -5.86 4.54 10.80
N ASP A 109 -6.43 4.57 11.99
CA ASP A 109 -6.61 5.79 12.77
C ASP A 109 -5.28 6.45 13.18
N LYS A 110 -4.21 5.66 13.33
CA LYS A 110 -2.90 6.10 13.81
C LYS A 110 -1.88 6.36 12.71
N THR A 111 -1.94 5.64 11.59
CA THR A 111 -0.85 5.62 10.61
C THR A 111 -1.37 5.67 9.18
N PHE A 112 -0.66 6.40 8.31
CA PHE A 112 -0.86 6.41 6.86
C PHE A 112 0.35 5.77 6.16
N GLY A 113 0.14 4.66 5.48
CA GLY A 113 1.12 4.01 4.61
C GLY A 113 0.97 4.46 3.17
N ILE A 114 2.02 5.03 2.61
CA ILE A 114 2.08 5.42 1.20
C ILE A 114 3.16 4.59 0.51
N LEU A 115 2.76 3.93 -0.58
CA LEU A 115 3.65 3.19 -1.47
C LEU A 115 3.58 3.77 -2.87
N ILE A 116 4.70 4.29 -3.38
CA ILE A 116 4.87 4.71 -4.77
C ILE A 116 5.71 3.64 -5.48
N PHE A 117 5.30 3.24 -6.67
CA PHE A 117 5.92 2.15 -7.42
C PHE A 117 5.88 2.42 -8.93
N ASP A 118 6.68 1.70 -9.70
CA ASP A 118 6.57 1.67 -11.17
C ASP A 118 5.41 0.72 -11.55
N GLN A 119 4.44 1.15 -12.34
CA GLN A 119 3.30 0.33 -12.76
C GLN A 119 3.72 -0.90 -13.60
N LEU A 120 4.94 -0.92 -14.16
CA LEU A 120 5.54 -2.11 -14.77
C LEU A 120 5.98 -3.16 -13.72
N HIS A 121 5.99 -2.78 -12.45
CA HIS A 121 6.25 -3.58 -11.26
C HIS A 121 5.16 -3.30 -10.22
N PRO A 122 3.93 -3.78 -10.44
CA PRO A 122 2.78 -3.39 -9.64
C PRO A 122 2.92 -3.87 -8.20
N MET A 123 2.66 -2.97 -7.25
CA MET A 123 2.74 -3.24 -5.81
C MET A 123 1.50 -2.70 -5.10
N GLY A 124 1.20 -3.25 -3.92
CA GLY A 124 0.10 -2.79 -3.08
C GLY A 124 0.50 -2.82 -1.61
N ILE A 125 -0.02 -1.87 -0.82
CA ILE A 125 0.25 -1.77 0.61
C ILE A 125 -1.05 -1.86 1.41
N ASP A 126 -0.96 -2.47 2.58
CA ASP A 126 -2.03 -2.47 3.54
C ASP A 126 -1.51 -2.35 4.98
N ILE A 127 -2.35 -1.82 5.89
CA ILE A 127 -2.05 -1.66 7.31
C ILE A 127 -3.29 -2.01 8.10
N GLU A 128 -3.14 -2.89 9.08
CA GLU A 128 -4.19 -3.23 10.04
C GLU A 128 -3.68 -3.04 11.47
N THR A 129 -4.58 -2.66 12.38
CA THR A 129 -4.29 -2.62 13.82
C THR A 129 -4.74 -3.94 14.45
N LYS A 130 -3.91 -4.55 15.28
CA LYS A 130 -4.31 -5.71 16.09
C LYS A 130 -5.40 -5.29 17.08
N THR A 131 -6.65 -5.61 16.79
CA THR A 131 -7.76 -5.40 17.72
C THR A 131 -8.19 -6.74 18.32
N LYS A 132 -8.63 -6.72 19.58
CA LYS A 132 -9.21 -7.93 20.20
C LYS A 132 -10.66 -8.17 19.77
N THR A 133 -11.28 -7.20 19.12
CA THR A 133 -12.73 -7.14 18.88
C THR A 133 -13.14 -7.52 17.47
N ASP A 134 -12.24 -7.47 16.48
CA ASP A 134 -12.61 -7.61 15.06
C ASP A 134 -12.35 -9.01 14.49
N SER A 135 -11.86 -9.95 15.31
CA SER A 135 -11.50 -11.31 14.88
C SER A 135 -12.66 -12.05 14.20
N GLU A 136 -13.90 -11.94 14.71
CA GLU A 136 -15.07 -12.62 14.15
C GLU A 136 -15.47 -12.07 12.77
N PHE A 137 -15.32 -10.77 12.55
CA PHE A 137 -15.56 -10.16 11.23
C PHE A 137 -14.51 -10.62 10.23
N LEU A 138 -13.23 -10.57 10.62
CA LEU A 138 -12.12 -10.99 9.77
C LEU A 138 -12.17 -12.48 9.42
N GLU A 139 -12.73 -13.31 10.30
CA GLU A 139 -12.96 -14.72 10.02
C GLU A 139 -13.85 -14.98 8.80
N THR A 140 -14.73 -14.03 8.44
CA THR A 140 -15.57 -14.14 7.25
C THR A 140 -14.75 -14.02 5.97
N TYR A 141 -13.57 -13.38 6.02
CA TYR A 141 -12.65 -13.19 4.90
C TYR A 141 -11.70 -14.36 4.68
N LEU A 142 -11.81 -15.42 5.49
CA LEU A 142 -10.89 -16.56 5.48
C LEU A 142 -11.58 -17.85 5.03
N THR A 143 -10.89 -18.56 4.14
CA THR A 143 -11.24 -19.92 3.73
C THR A 143 -10.92 -20.94 4.82
N LYS A 144 -11.46 -22.14 4.70
CA LYS A 144 -11.21 -23.23 5.66
C LYS A 144 -9.72 -23.63 5.72
N SER A 145 -9.02 -23.59 4.59
CA SER A 145 -7.58 -23.89 4.50
C SER A 145 -6.76 -22.85 5.26
N GLU A 146 -7.10 -21.57 5.12
CA GLU A 146 -6.44 -20.46 5.82
C GLU A 146 -6.69 -20.51 7.33
N LYS A 147 -7.94 -20.74 7.76
CA LYS A 147 -8.25 -20.94 9.18
C LYS A 147 -7.45 -22.09 9.79
N LYS A 148 -7.25 -23.17 9.03
CA LYS A 148 -6.41 -24.28 9.45
C LYS A 148 -4.93 -23.86 9.56
N MET A 149 -4.38 -23.14 8.58
CA MET A 149 -3.00 -22.63 8.63
C MET A 149 -2.78 -21.74 9.86
N ILE A 150 -3.72 -20.85 10.17
CA ILE A 150 -3.64 -20.00 11.36
C ILE A 150 -3.64 -20.85 12.64
N LYS A 151 -4.55 -21.82 12.73
CA LYS A 151 -4.62 -22.72 13.89
C LYS A 151 -3.33 -23.54 14.07
N ASP A 152 -2.78 -24.06 12.98
CA ASP A 152 -1.58 -24.91 12.99
C ASP A 152 -0.29 -24.09 13.21
N SER A 153 -0.35 -22.76 13.16
CA SER A 153 0.80 -21.87 13.35
C SER A 153 1.18 -21.58 14.81
N GLU A 154 0.45 -22.15 15.78
CA GLU A 154 0.69 -21.95 17.22
C GLU A 154 0.74 -20.47 17.65
N GLY A 155 -0.07 -19.62 16.99
CA GLY A 155 -0.21 -18.19 17.31
C GLY A 155 0.75 -17.26 16.55
N LEU A 156 1.56 -17.81 15.64
CA LEU A 156 2.46 -17.03 14.79
C LEU A 156 1.73 -16.29 13.65
N LEU A 157 0.62 -16.85 13.17
CA LEU A 157 -0.26 -16.25 12.17
C LEU A 157 -1.57 -15.81 12.84
N SER A 158 -2.23 -14.82 12.25
CA SER A 158 -3.52 -14.29 12.73
C SER A 158 -4.45 -13.94 11.58
N ASN A 159 -5.72 -13.70 11.89
CA ASN A 159 -6.73 -13.34 10.90
C ASN A 159 -6.38 -12.01 10.21
N GLU A 160 -5.89 -11.04 10.97
CA GLU A 160 -5.46 -9.73 10.51
C GLU A 160 -4.27 -9.83 9.54
N ILE A 161 -3.32 -10.75 9.78
CA ILE A 161 -2.19 -11.01 8.87
C ILE A 161 -2.70 -11.46 7.50
N PHE A 162 -3.64 -12.41 7.48
CA PHE A 162 -4.20 -12.93 6.23
C PHE A 162 -5.08 -11.88 5.55
N PHE A 163 -5.89 -11.15 6.31
CA PHE A 163 -6.73 -10.08 5.79
C PHE A 163 -5.90 -8.98 5.14
N SER A 164 -4.87 -8.48 5.83
CA SER A 164 -4.02 -7.41 5.33
C SER A 164 -3.23 -7.82 4.07
N ALA A 165 -2.79 -9.08 4.01
CA ALA A 165 -2.19 -9.64 2.79
C ALA A 165 -3.19 -9.71 1.63
N LYS A 166 -4.45 -10.08 1.88
CA LYS A 166 -5.49 -10.06 0.84
C LYS A 166 -5.83 -8.65 0.39
N GLU A 167 -5.97 -7.69 1.31
CA GLU A 167 -6.24 -6.28 0.97
C GLU A 167 -5.09 -5.65 0.16
N SER A 168 -3.84 -5.90 0.54
CA SER A 168 -2.69 -5.40 -0.23
C SER A 168 -2.65 -5.97 -1.65
N LEU A 169 -3.03 -7.24 -1.87
CA LEU A 169 -3.22 -7.79 -3.22
C LEU A 169 -4.45 -7.20 -3.93
N SER A 170 -5.56 -7.01 -3.23
CA SER A 170 -6.80 -6.42 -3.77
C SER A 170 -6.54 -5.04 -4.37
N LYS A 171 -5.65 -4.25 -3.74
CA LYS A 171 -5.22 -2.93 -4.20
C LYS A 171 -4.40 -2.97 -5.50
N ILE A 172 -3.62 -4.03 -5.73
CA ILE A 172 -2.93 -4.25 -7.02
C ILE A 172 -3.97 -4.54 -8.10
N LEU A 173 -4.93 -5.41 -7.80
CA LEU A 173 -5.94 -5.88 -8.74
C LEU A 173 -7.05 -4.85 -8.98
N LYS A 174 -7.13 -3.80 -8.14
CA LYS A 174 -8.12 -2.70 -8.19
C LYS A 174 -9.57 -3.20 -8.06
N THR A 175 -9.75 -4.31 -7.37
CA THR A 175 -11.03 -5.00 -7.14
C THR A 175 -11.59 -4.71 -5.75
N GLY A 176 -10.73 -4.33 -4.80
CA GLY A 176 -11.06 -4.40 -3.37
C GLY A 176 -11.40 -5.84 -2.96
N LEU A 177 -11.83 -6.05 -1.72
CA LEU A 177 -12.35 -7.35 -1.26
C LEU A 177 -13.84 -7.55 -1.60
N THR A 178 -14.28 -7.04 -2.75
CA THR A 178 -15.66 -7.24 -3.26
C THR A 178 -15.82 -8.52 -4.08
N SER A 179 -14.70 -9.14 -4.48
CA SER A 179 -14.69 -10.43 -5.17
C SER A 179 -14.75 -11.60 -4.18
N PRO A 180 -15.21 -12.80 -4.61
CA PRO A 180 -15.21 -13.99 -3.77
C PRO A 180 -13.84 -14.25 -3.13
N LEU A 181 -13.84 -14.54 -1.84
CA LEU A 181 -12.66 -14.59 -0.99
C LEU A 181 -11.71 -15.73 -1.36
N GLU A 182 -12.26 -16.78 -1.96
CA GLU A 182 -11.54 -17.92 -2.49
C GLU A 182 -10.58 -17.51 -3.60
N ILE A 183 -10.84 -16.40 -4.31
CA ILE A 183 -9.94 -15.90 -5.35
C ILE A 183 -8.62 -15.41 -4.72
N TYR A 184 -8.67 -14.84 -3.52
CA TYR A 184 -7.51 -14.36 -2.77
C TYR A 184 -6.91 -15.42 -1.82
N GLU A 185 -7.29 -16.69 -1.95
CA GLU A 185 -6.85 -17.75 -1.04
C GLU A 185 -5.32 -17.82 -0.94
N ILE A 186 -4.81 -17.69 0.28
CA ILE A 186 -3.42 -17.92 0.64
C ILE A 186 -3.19 -19.43 0.66
N SER A 187 -2.20 -19.86 -0.12
CA SER A 187 -1.79 -21.25 -0.30
C SER A 187 -0.65 -21.67 0.63
N LYS A 188 0.19 -20.72 1.05
CA LYS A 188 1.39 -20.98 1.85
C LYS A 188 1.77 -19.74 2.65
N ALA A 189 2.27 -19.97 3.86
CA ALA A 189 3.01 -19.00 4.65
C ALA A 189 4.45 -19.49 4.85
N GLU A 190 5.42 -18.60 4.69
CA GLU A 190 6.83 -18.80 5.06
C GLU A 190 7.21 -17.74 6.09
N MET A 191 7.97 -18.15 7.10
CA MET A 191 8.40 -17.26 8.18
C MET A 191 9.92 -17.22 8.21
N ASP A 192 10.47 -16.01 8.17
CA ASP A 192 11.89 -15.75 8.29
C ASP A 192 12.12 -14.61 9.29
N HIS A 193 12.56 -14.96 10.50
CA HIS A 193 12.65 -14.06 11.64
C HIS A 193 11.33 -13.29 11.87
N ASP A 194 11.36 -11.96 11.75
CA ASP A 194 10.20 -11.08 11.95
C ASP A 194 9.40 -10.82 10.66
N ASN A 195 9.76 -11.48 9.55
CA ASN A 195 9.09 -11.33 8.26
C ASN A 195 8.23 -12.55 7.94
N ILE A 196 6.98 -12.30 7.57
CA ILE A 196 6.04 -13.34 7.13
C ILE A 196 5.80 -13.14 5.63
N SER A 197 6.09 -14.17 4.83
CA SER A 197 5.77 -14.20 3.40
C SER A 197 4.54 -15.06 3.14
N LEU A 198 3.54 -14.49 2.46
CA LEU A 198 2.29 -15.18 2.11
C LEU A 198 2.16 -15.32 0.60
N PHE A 199 1.76 -16.50 0.14
CA PHE A 199 1.69 -16.86 -1.28
C PHE A 199 0.27 -17.23 -1.66
N TYR A 200 -0.19 -16.81 -2.83
CA TYR A 200 -1.57 -16.99 -3.25
C TYR A 200 -1.75 -18.19 -4.18
N LYS A 201 -2.90 -18.86 -4.03
CA LYS A 201 -3.29 -20.01 -4.85
C LYS A 201 -3.60 -19.61 -6.29
N ASN A 202 -4.40 -18.57 -6.49
CA ASN A 202 -4.89 -18.16 -7.82
C ASN A 202 -4.07 -17.01 -8.42
N PHE A 203 -3.26 -16.33 -7.61
CA PHE A 203 -2.40 -15.22 -8.03
C PHE A 203 -0.93 -15.54 -7.75
N SER A 204 -0.47 -16.68 -8.27
CA SER A 204 0.86 -17.25 -8.02
C SER A 204 2.03 -16.38 -8.50
N GLN A 205 1.76 -15.37 -9.34
CA GLN A 205 2.74 -14.38 -9.74
C GLN A 205 3.03 -13.31 -8.66
N TYR A 206 2.31 -13.32 -7.53
CA TYR A 206 2.47 -12.38 -6.42
C TYR A 206 2.77 -13.08 -5.08
N LYS A 207 3.35 -12.32 -4.15
CA LYS A 207 3.46 -12.66 -2.73
C LYS A 207 3.28 -11.40 -1.87
N SER A 208 2.76 -11.54 -0.65
CA SER A 208 2.87 -10.48 0.37
C SER A 208 4.07 -10.73 1.26
N ALA A 209 4.78 -9.66 1.59
CA ALA A 209 5.62 -9.59 2.77
C ALA A 209 4.86 -8.83 3.86
N VAL A 210 4.80 -9.39 5.06
CA VAL A 210 4.11 -8.83 6.22
C VAL A 210 5.12 -8.65 7.34
N VAL A 211 5.10 -7.48 7.96
CA VAL A 211 5.89 -7.15 9.15
C VAL A 211 4.99 -6.68 10.28
N LEU A 212 5.37 -7.02 11.50
CA LEU A 212 4.69 -6.59 12.71
C LEU A 212 5.48 -5.44 13.33
N VAL A 213 4.84 -4.28 13.46
CA VAL A 213 5.46 -3.08 14.06
C VAL A 213 4.55 -2.58 15.15
N ASN A 214 4.95 -2.73 16.41
CA ASN A 214 4.10 -2.45 17.57
C ASN A 214 2.79 -3.28 17.52
N ASP A 215 1.64 -2.60 17.51
CA ASP A 215 0.30 -3.17 17.35
C ASP A 215 -0.18 -3.18 15.89
N GLU A 216 0.66 -2.80 14.92
CA GLU A 216 0.29 -2.76 13.50
C GLU A 216 0.84 -3.95 12.71
N ILE A 217 0.03 -4.41 11.77
CA ILE A 217 0.36 -5.38 10.74
C ILE A 217 0.48 -4.60 9.44
N ARG A 218 1.65 -4.66 8.82
CA ARG A 218 1.93 -3.92 7.58
C ARG A 218 2.25 -4.90 6.48
N SER A 219 1.42 -4.93 5.44
CA SER A 219 1.54 -5.85 4.32
C SER A 219 1.94 -5.13 3.05
N ILE A 220 2.87 -5.68 2.30
CA ILE A 220 3.24 -5.21 0.95
C ILE A 220 3.18 -6.39 0.00
N THR A 221 2.34 -6.30 -1.02
CA THR A 221 2.27 -7.29 -2.09
C THR A 221 3.14 -6.87 -3.26
N ILE A 222 3.96 -7.80 -3.75
CA ILE A 222 4.93 -7.59 -4.83
C ILE A 222 4.92 -8.77 -5.80
N PRO A 223 5.40 -8.60 -7.05
CA PRO A 223 5.59 -9.72 -7.95
C PRO A 223 6.60 -10.73 -7.37
N ILE A 224 6.29 -12.03 -7.43
CA ILE A 224 6.98 -13.08 -6.67
C ILE A 224 8.48 -13.18 -6.93
N ASN A 225 8.91 -12.94 -8.17
CA ASN A 225 10.32 -12.99 -8.61
C ASN A 225 11.08 -11.67 -8.36
N SER A 226 10.56 -10.81 -7.49
CA SER A 226 11.20 -9.54 -7.16
C SER A 226 12.13 -9.71 -5.97
N MET A 227 13.38 -9.31 -6.15
CA MET A 227 14.39 -9.29 -5.10
C MET A 227 14.70 -7.84 -4.73
N LYS A 228 14.57 -7.49 -3.44
CA LYS A 228 15.03 -6.19 -2.94
C LYS A 228 16.54 -6.11 -3.06
N ILE A 229 17.06 -5.00 -3.57
CA ILE A 229 18.50 -4.74 -3.68
C ILE A 229 18.88 -3.61 -2.72
N ILE A 230 19.92 -3.85 -1.92
CA ILE A 230 20.50 -2.82 -1.05
C ILE A 230 21.47 -1.98 -1.89
N LYS A 231 21.35 -0.65 -1.78
CA LYS A 231 22.22 0.30 -2.49
C LYS A 231 23.67 0.11 -1.99
N GLY A 232 24.50 -0.57 -2.79
CA GLY A 232 25.88 -0.92 -2.45
C GLY A 232 26.32 -2.33 -2.87
N GLU A 233 25.39 -3.24 -3.18
CA GLU A 233 25.70 -4.66 -3.46
C GLU A 233 25.86 -5.03 -4.95
N TYR A 234 25.84 -4.06 -5.86
CA TYR A 234 26.07 -4.31 -7.29
C TYR A 234 27.12 -3.35 -7.83
N GLN A 235 28.36 -3.85 -7.95
CA GLN A 235 29.31 -3.33 -8.93
C GLN A 235 28.88 -3.88 -10.29
N TRP A 236 28.56 -2.99 -11.23
CA TRP A 236 28.29 -3.39 -12.61
C TRP A 236 29.62 -3.81 -13.25
N ASN A 237 29.66 -5.03 -13.79
CA ASN A 237 30.56 -5.41 -14.89
C ASN A 237 29.84 -5.20 -16.21
#